data_AF-A0A835YG01-F1
#
_entry.id   AF-A0A835YG01-F1
#
_cell.length_a   1.000
_cell.length_b   1.000
_cell.length_c   1.000
_cell.angle_alpha   90.00
_cell.angle_beta   90.00
_cell.angle_gamma   90.00
#
_symmetry.space_group_name_H-M   'P 1'
#
loop_
_entity.id
_entity.type
_entity.pdbx_description
1 polymer ?
#
loop_
_entity_poly.entity_id
_entity_poly.type
_entity_poly.pdbx_seq_one_letter_code
_entity_poly.pdbx_strand_id
1 'polypeptide(L)'
;MQTTAVSGFISIVDLLLNLVIPAVGAFGIFRFIRWVRAQGGFSFFLRLLLQGYQSGLAGGARAAHPHHRPHPHRRVTVEEVAEALSKLPTERFATPEQLAAMPVHDLKALLHGRGLQPPKCCVEKGELVRMLLEQGGSSADSCSICCEEYAEAAAAAAAERAQRRAKAAAAAGAAEAAAGGAEGKAEGEEQRRQEQQRAAEEEDEEEEDAAVVLRVLRCGHRFHVECVDKWFLSATDYTRLPACPLCNTPLIEPQAQPAAQQGAQQGAQQAQHGQAQAQRAAH
;
A
#
# COMPACT_ATOMS: atom_id res chain seq x y z
N MET A 1 49.50 -44.44 30.81
CA MET A 1 48.49 -43.73 31.63
C MET A 1 48.21 -42.31 31.08
N GLN A 2 48.04 -42.12 29.76
CA GLN A 2 47.76 -40.78 29.18
C GLN A 2 46.52 -40.73 28.26
N THR A 3 45.76 -41.82 28.11
CA THR A 3 44.66 -41.90 27.15
C THR A 3 43.29 -41.44 27.68
N THR A 4 43.14 -41.17 28.98
CA THR A 4 41.84 -40.80 29.58
C THR A 4 41.51 -39.30 29.50
N ALA A 5 42.50 -38.44 29.26
CA ALA A 5 42.27 -36.99 29.21
C ALA A 5 41.63 -36.53 27.88
N VAL A 6 41.88 -37.26 26.78
CA VAL A 6 41.44 -36.85 25.43
C VAL A 6 39.95 -37.17 25.21
N SER A 7 39.42 -38.24 25.83
CA SER A 7 38.01 -38.61 25.66
C SER A 7 37.06 -37.61 26.32
N GLY A 8 37.43 -37.02 27.46
CA GLY A 8 36.60 -36.03 28.16
C GLY A 8 36.43 -34.74 27.36
N PHE A 9 37.46 -34.33 26.61
CA PHE A 9 37.41 -33.08 25.84
C PHE A 9 36.48 -33.21 24.62
N ILE A 10 36.47 -34.37 23.96
CA ILE A 10 35.59 -34.62 22.80
C ILE A 10 34.11 -34.61 23.22
N SER A 11 33.77 -35.23 24.36
CA SER A 11 32.38 -35.25 24.85
C SER A 11 31.84 -33.86 25.23
N ILE A 12 32.68 -32.96 25.71
CA ILE A 12 32.25 -31.58 26.05
C ILE A 12 31.99 -30.78 24.77
N VAL A 13 32.85 -30.94 23.76
CA VAL A 13 32.70 -30.24 22.47
C VAL A 13 31.43 -30.72 21.74
N ASP A 14 31.16 -32.03 21.73
CA ASP A 14 29.92 -32.57 21.14
C ASP A 14 28.66 -32.11 21.89
N LEU A 15 28.70 -32.03 23.22
CA LEU A 15 27.59 -31.50 24.01
C LEU A 15 27.33 -30.03 23.68
N LEU A 16 28.38 -29.21 23.55
CA LEU A 16 28.26 -27.79 23.22
C LEU A 16 27.74 -27.58 21.79
N LEU A 17 28.24 -28.32 20.80
CA LEU A 17 27.76 -28.23 19.42
C LEU A 17 26.28 -28.62 19.30
N ASN A 18 25.89 -29.71 19.96
CA ASN A 18 24.49 -30.16 19.97
C ASN A 18 23.55 -29.21 20.72
N LEU A 19 24.06 -28.36 21.61
CA LEU A 19 23.25 -27.35 22.31
C LEU A 19 23.20 -26.02 21.54
N VAL A 20 24.34 -25.57 21.02
CA VAL A 20 24.47 -24.23 20.40
C VAL A 20 23.82 -24.18 19.02
N ILE A 21 23.97 -25.22 18.19
CA ILE A 21 23.37 -25.27 16.85
C ILE A 21 21.83 -25.09 16.90
N PRO A 22 21.06 -25.85 17.70
CA PRO A 22 19.61 -25.66 17.76
C PRO A 22 19.22 -24.35 18.42
N ALA A 23 20.01 -23.82 19.38
CA ALA A 23 19.74 -22.52 19.99
C ALA A 23 19.86 -21.37 18.98
N VAL A 24 20.92 -21.36 18.17
CA VAL A 24 21.11 -20.39 17.08
C VAL A 24 20.04 -20.56 16.01
N GLY A 25 19.70 -21.80 15.65
CA GLY A 25 18.62 -22.11 14.71
C GLY A 25 17.25 -21.60 15.20
N ALA A 26 16.91 -21.87 16.46
CA ALA A 26 15.67 -21.41 17.08
C ALA A 26 15.62 -19.88 17.19
N PHE A 27 16.73 -19.22 17.52
CA PHE A 27 16.81 -17.76 17.55
C PHE A 27 16.65 -17.15 16.15
N GLY A 28 17.26 -17.75 15.13
CA GLY A 28 17.11 -17.36 13.73
C GLY A 28 15.66 -17.50 13.25
N ILE A 29 15.03 -18.65 13.51
CA ILE A 29 13.62 -18.92 13.20
C ILE A 29 12.72 -17.92 13.95
N PHE A 30 12.97 -17.66 15.22
CA PHE A 30 12.18 -16.72 16.02
C PHE A 30 12.29 -15.29 15.47
N ARG A 31 13.51 -14.81 15.15
CA ARG A 31 13.69 -13.49 14.51
C ARG A 31 13.03 -13.43 13.14
N PHE A 32 13.13 -14.48 12.35
CA PHE A 32 12.48 -14.57 11.06
C PHE A 32 10.95 -14.51 11.20
N ILE A 33 10.35 -15.27 12.12
CA ILE A 33 8.92 -15.21 12.41
C ILE A 33 8.51 -13.81 12.88
N ARG A 34 9.30 -13.17 13.75
CA ARG A 34 9.03 -11.81 14.21
C ARG A 34 9.12 -10.80 13.07
N TRP A 35 10.10 -10.93 12.18
CA TRP A 35 10.27 -10.08 11.01
C TRP A 35 9.13 -10.28 10.00
N VAL A 36 8.75 -11.53 9.71
CA VAL A 36 7.61 -11.88 8.86
C VAL A 36 6.30 -11.34 9.43
N ARG A 37 6.10 -11.42 10.76
CA ARG A 37 4.92 -10.83 11.43
C ARG A 37 4.93 -9.30 11.41
N ALA A 38 6.09 -8.67 11.60
CA ALA A 38 6.23 -7.21 11.61
C ALA A 38 6.11 -6.58 10.21
N GLN A 39 6.30 -7.35 9.14
CA GLN A 39 6.19 -6.89 7.75
C GLN A 39 4.90 -7.38 7.05
N GLY A 40 3.92 -7.92 7.79
CA GLY A 40 2.66 -8.43 7.20
C GLY A 40 2.84 -9.60 6.22
N GLY A 41 4.01 -10.25 6.21
CA GLY A 41 4.48 -11.06 5.08
C GLY A 41 4.02 -12.53 5.03
N PHE A 42 3.42 -13.07 6.10
CA PHE A 42 3.00 -14.47 6.10
C PHE A 42 1.85 -14.72 5.11
N SER A 43 0.90 -13.78 5.02
CA SER A 43 -0.21 -13.86 4.06
C SER A 43 0.30 -13.77 2.62
N PHE A 44 1.29 -12.91 2.35
CA PHE A 44 1.94 -12.81 1.04
C PHE A 44 2.64 -14.12 0.63
N PHE A 45 3.39 -14.74 1.55
CA PHE A 45 4.09 -16.00 1.27
C PHE A 45 3.12 -17.18 1.06
N LEU A 46 2.04 -17.27 1.85
CA LEU A 46 1.00 -18.28 1.67
C LEU A 46 0.26 -18.10 0.33
N ARG A 47 0.00 -16.85 -0.06
CA ARG A 47 -0.62 -16.49 -1.35
C ARG A 47 0.29 -16.87 -2.52
N LEU A 48 1.60 -16.64 -2.42
CA LEU A 48 2.58 -17.06 -3.44
C LEU A 48 2.61 -18.59 -3.60
N LEU A 49 2.57 -19.35 -2.50
CA LEU A 49 2.52 -20.81 -2.51
C LEU A 49 1.20 -21.35 -3.09
N LEU A 50 0.05 -20.78 -2.71
CA LEU A 50 -1.26 -21.22 -3.23
C LEU A 50 -1.44 -20.84 -4.71
N GLN A 51 -0.95 -19.69 -5.14
CA GLN A 51 -1.06 -19.22 -6.53
C GLN A 51 -0.16 -20.03 -7.48
N GLY A 52 1.01 -20.50 -6.99
CA GLY A 52 1.82 -21.49 -7.70
C GLY A 52 1.12 -22.84 -7.86
N TYR A 53 0.33 -23.26 -6.87
CA TYR A 53 -0.34 -24.57 -6.88
C TYR A 53 -1.59 -24.63 -7.79
N GLN A 54 -2.39 -23.56 -7.85
CA GLN A 54 -3.58 -23.52 -8.72
C GLN A 54 -3.25 -23.42 -10.21
N SER A 55 -2.08 -22.89 -10.57
CA SER A 55 -1.66 -22.71 -11.96
C SER A 55 -1.36 -24.04 -12.69
N GLY A 56 -1.19 -25.14 -11.96
CA GLY A 56 -0.76 -26.43 -12.53
C GLY A 56 -1.86 -27.43 -12.90
N LEU A 57 -3.10 -27.26 -12.43
CA LEU A 57 -4.12 -28.33 -12.50
C LEU A 57 -5.35 -28.04 -13.38
N ALA A 58 -5.50 -26.82 -13.92
CA ALA A 58 -6.64 -26.47 -14.77
C ALA A 58 -6.34 -26.61 -16.28
N GLY A 59 -5.79 -27.76 -16.69
CA GLY A 59 -5.71 -28.15 -18.10
C GLY A 59 -6.93 -28.96 -18.50
N GLY A 60 -8.03 -28.33 -18.92
CA GLY A 60 -9.24 -29.04 -19.32
C GLY A 60 -10.30 -28.18 -19.99
N ALA A 61 -10.32 -28.24 -21.33
CA ALA A 61 -11.45 -27.97 -22.24
C ALA A 61 -12.33 -26.73 -21.96
N ARG A 62 -12.01 -25.60 -22.61
CA ARG A 62 -13.01 -24.55 -22.88
C ARG A 62 -13.23 -24.40 -24.38
N ALA A 63 -14.50 -24.48 -24.74
CA ALA A 63 -15.05 -24.41 -26.07
C ALA A 63 -14.60 -23.16 -26.84
N ALA A 64 -14.46 -23.33 -28.15
CA ALA A 64 -14.02 -22.31 -29.09
C ALA A 64 -14.98 -21.12 -29.12
N HIS A 65 -14.65 -20.08 -28.36
CA HIS A 65 -15.22 -18.75 -28.57
C HIS A 65 -14.55 -18.08 -29.78
N PRO A 66 -15.30 -17.32 -30.58
CA PRO A 66 -14.81 -16.67 -31.79
C PRO A 66 -13.59 -15.79 -31.46
N HIS A 67 -12.51 -16.03 -32.20
CA HIS A 67 -11.22 -15.39 -32.03
C HIS A 67 -11.32 -13.87 -32.22
N HIS A 68 -11.50 -13.13 -31.14
CA HIS A 68 -10.98 -11.77 -31.08
C HIS A 68 -9.47 -11.88 -31.26
N ARG A 69 -8.97 -11.39 -32.40
CA ARG A 69 -7.53 -11.24 -32.62
C ARG A 69 -6.99 -10.42 -31.44
N PRO A 70 -6.07 -10.96 -30.63
CA PRO A 70 -5.47 -10.20 -29.54
C PRO A 70 -4.77 -9.00 -30.19
N HIS A 71 -5.27 -7.81 -29.89
CA HIS A 71 -4.57 -6.59 -30.27
C HIS A 71 -3.19 -6.64 -29.61
N PRO A 72 -2.11 -6.28 -30.33
CA PRO A 72 -0.78 -6.23 -29.74
C PRO A 72 -0.81 -5.26 -28.56
N HIS A 73 -0.80 -5.80 -27.34
CA HIS A 73 -0.80 -4.99 -26.13
C HIS A 73 0.52 -4.22 -26.10
N ARG A 74 0.42 -2.90 -26.23
CA ARG A 74 1.54 -1.99 -25.99
C ARG A 74 2.04 -2.25 -24.57
N ARG A 75 3.33 -2.59 -24.43
CA ARG A 75 3.98 -2.69 -23.11
C ARG A 75 3.93 -1.32 -22.46
N VAL A 76 3.44 -1.29 -21.22
CA VAL A 76 3.41 -0.08 -20.40
C VAL A 76 4.76 0.02 -19.71
N THR A 77 5.38 1.19 -19.78
CA THR A 77 6.67 1.45 -19.11
C THR A 77 6.48 1.72 -17.61
N VAL A 78 7.53 1.54 -16.82
CA VAL A 78 7.50 1.81 -15.38
C VAL A 78 7.21 3.29 -15.11
N GLU A 79 7.78 4.17 -15.94
CA GLU A 79 7.62 5.62 -15.87
C GLU A 79 6.16 6.03 -16.11
N GLU A 80 5.50 5.44 -17.11
CA GLU A 80 4.07 5.69 -17.37
C GLU A 80 3.19 5.25 -16.20
N VAL A 81 3.51 4.12 -15.56
CA VAL A 81 2.80 3.66 -14.37
C VAL A 81 3.02 4.61 -13.19
N ALA A 82 4.26 5.02 -12.95
CA ALA A 82 4.60 5.94 -11.87
C ALA A 82 3.89 7.30 -12.06
N GLU A 83 3.87 7.84 -13.29
CA GLU A 83 3.15 9.07 -13.62
C GLU A 83 1.63 8.91 -13.45
N ALA A 84 1.07 7.75 -13.82
CA ALA A 84 -0.35 7.48 -13.59
C ALA A 84 -0.68 7.41 -12.09
N LEU A 85 0.19 6.79 -11.28
CA LEU A 85 0.04 6.69 -9.83
C LEU A 85 0.12 8.06 -9.15
N SER A 86 1.08 8.91 -9.53
CA SER A 86 1.26 10.22 -8.92
C SER A 86 0.07 11.17 -9.14
N LYS A 87 -0.75 10.91 -10.17
CA LYS A 87 -1.98 11.67 -10.46
C LYS A 87 -3.21 11.15 -9.70
N LEU A 88 -3.12 10.00 -9.04
CA LEU A 88 -4.24 9.47 -8.27
C LEU A 88 -4.37 10.20 -6.93
N PRO A 89 -5.61 10.47 -6.49
CA PRO A 89 -5.84 11.11 -5.20
C PRO A 89 -5.35 10.25 -4.04
N THR A 90 -4.80 10.93 -3.04
CA THR A 90 -4.44 10.36 -1.74
C THR A 90 -5.32 10.95 -0.67
N GLU A 91 -5.79 10.11 0.25
CA GLU A 91 -6.66 10.51 1.35
C GLU A 91 -6.12 9.93 2.65
N ARG A 92 -6.35 10.63 3.76
CA ARG A 92 -6.08 10.09 5.09
C ARG A 92 -7.22 9.16 5.50
N PHE A 93 -6.88 8.00 6.07
CA PHE A 93 -7.86 7.13 6.66
C PHE A 93 -8.58 7.85 7.80
N ALA A 94 -9.90 7.75 7.80
CA ALA A 94 -10.75 8.28 8.85
C ALA A 94 -11.76 7.19 9.25
N THR A 95 -11.91 6.96 10.56
CA THR A 95 -12.92 6.04 11.09
C THR A 95 -14.33 6.59 10.84
N PRO A 96 -15.38 5.75 10.92
CA PRO A 96 -16.77 6.21 10.81
C PRO A 96 -17.10 7.35 11.78
N GLU A 97 -16.57 7.31 13.00
CA GLU A 97 -16.77 8.33 14.03
C GLU A 97 -16.05 9.64 13.65
N GLN A 98 -14.82 9.54 13.13
CA GLN A 98 -14.07 10.70 12.65
C GLN A 98 -14.78 11.36 11.44
N LEU A 99 -15.27 10.56 10.49
CA LEU A 99 -16.11 11.05 9.39
C LEU A 99 -17.39 11.73 9.91
N ALA A 100 -18.03 11.15 10.93
CA ALA A 100 -19.22 11.73 11.57
C ALA A 100 -18.91 13.02 12.36
N ALA A 101 -17.66 13.24 12.79
CA ALA A 101 -17.22 14.48 13.43
C ALA A 101 -16.91 15.60 12.41
N MET A 102 -16.32 15.26 11.26
CA MET A 102 -15.92 16.24 10.22
C MET A 102 -17.07 17.13 9.75
N PRO A 103 -16.81 18.39 9.36
CA PRO A 103 -17.85 19.26 8.86
C PRO A 103 -18.36 18.80 7.48
N VAL A 104 -19.61 19.16 7.16
CA VAL A 104 -20.30 18.70 5.94
C VAL A 104 -19.57 19.12 4.66
N HIS A 105 -18.88 20.26 4.67
CA HIS A 105 -18.14 20.74 3.49
C HIS A 105 -16.93 19.83 3.18
N ASP A 106 -16.21 19.36 4.20
CA ASP A 106 -15.09 18.42 4.02
C ASP A 106 -15.57 17.06 3.51
N LEU A 107 -16.69 16.55 4.04
CA LEU A 107 -17.30 15.32 3.54
C LEU A 107 -17.67 15.43 2.05
N LYS A 108 -18.22 16.59 1.64
CA LYS A 108 -18.53 16.86 0.22
C LYS A 108 -17.27 17.02 -0.62
N ALA A 109 -16.20 17.61 -0.09
CA ALA A 109 -14.91 17.73 -0.76
C ALA A 109 -14.30 16.35 -1.01
N LEU A 110 -14.35 15.45 -0.01
CA LEU A 110 -13.91 14.05 -0.15
C LEU A 110 -14.71 13.31 -1.23
N LEU A 111 -16.05 13.44 -1.25
CA LEU A 111 -16.86 12.83 -2.30
C LEU A 111 -16.45 13.34 -3.70
N HIS A 112 -16.28 14.64 -3.87
CA HIS A 112 -15.82 15.21 -5.14
C HIS A 112 -14.43 14.75 -5.53
N GLY A 113 -13.49 14.67 -4.58
CA GLY A 113 -12.14 14.14 -4.80
C GLY A 113 -12.15 12.70 -5.32
N ARG A 114 -13.16 11.91 -4.93
CA ARG A 114 -13.40 10.55 -5.43
C ARG A 114 -14.18 10.49 -6.76
N GLY A 115 -14.47 11.63 -7.37
CA GLY A 115 -15.31 11.72 -8.57
C GLY A 115 -16.78 11.41 -8.32
N LEU A 116 -17.22 11.37 -7.06
CA LEU A 116 -18.62 11.16 -6.68
C LEU A 116 -19.29 12.52 -6.60
N GLN A 117 -20.33 12.72 -7.40
CA GLN A 117 -21.14 13.91 -7.24
C GLN A 117 -22.07 13.70 -6.03
N PRO A 118 -22.03 14.59 -5.02
CA PRO A 118 -23.02 14.53 -3.97
C PRO A 118 -24.42 14.72 -4.58
N PRO A 119 -25.45 14.08 -4.03
CA PRO A 119 -26.81 14.23 -4.53
C PRO A 119 -27.20 15.72 -4.57
N LYS A 120 -27.97 16.11 -5.58
CA LYS A 120 -28.35 17.52 -5.80
C LYS A 120 -29.32 18.07 -4.73
N CYS A 121 -29.93 17.20 -3.94
CA CYS A 121 -30.85 17.56 -2.86
C CYS A 121 -30.11 17.77 -1.52
N CYS A 122 -30.81 18.31 -0.52
CA CYS A 122 -30.32 18.37 0.85
C CYS A 122 -30.18 16.93 1.40
N VAL A 123 -28.93 16.49 1.57
CA VAL A 123 -28.55 15.18 2.10
C VAL A 123 -28.13 15.35 3.55
N GLU A 124 -28.57 14.44 4.42
CA GLU A 124 -28.15 14.47 5.83
C GLU A 124 -26.67 14.12 5.96
N LYS A 125 -26.01 14.65 6.99
CA LYS A 125 -24.58 14.36 7.25
C LYS A 125 -24.30 12.86 7.32
N GLY A 126 -25.18 12.08 7.95
CA GLY A 126 -25.05 10.64 8.08
C GLY A 126 -25.08 9.90 6.73
N GLU A 127 -25.87 10.37 5.76
CA GLU A 127 -25.89 9.79 4.41
C GLU A 127 -24.58 10.04 3.66
N LEU A 128 -23.97 11.23 3.82
CA LEU A 128 -22.66 11.52 3.22
C LEU A 128 -21.57 10.60 3.79
N VAL A 129 -21.57 10.38 5.11
CA VAL A 129 -20.65 9.45 5.78
C VAL A 129 -20.87 8.03 5.25
N ARG A 130 -22.13 7.57 5.16
CA ARG A 130 -22.46 6.25 4.61
C ARG A 130 -21.96 6.09 3.18
N MET A 131 -22.20 7.07 2.31
CA MET A 131 -21.70 7.06 0.93
C MET A 131 -20.17 6.95 0.85
N LEU A 132 -19.44 7.67 1.70
CA LEU A 132 -17.97 7.60 1.76
C LEU A 132 -17.47 6.22 2.21
N LEU A 133 -18.20 5.55 3.10
CA LEU A 133 -17.84 4.21 3.56
C LEU A 133 -18.17 3.15 2.50
N GLU A 134 -19.37 3.18 1.91
CA GLU A 134 -19.85 2.21 0.92
C GLU A 134 -18.99 2.20 -0.37
N GLN A 135 -18.57 3.37 -0.87
CA GLN A 135 -17.82 3.44 -2.12
C GLN A 135 -16.36 2.96 -1.99
N GLY A 136 -15.85 2.77 -0.76
CA GLY A 136 -14.49 2.28 -0.54
C GLY A 136 -14.23 0.85 -1.05
N GLY A 137 -15.29 0.13 -1.44
CA GLY A 137 -15.25 -1.26 -1.88
C GLY A 137 -15.33 -2.27 -0.72
N SER A 138 -15.12 -3.55 -1.04
CA SER A 138 -15.46 -4.73 -0.21
C SER A 138 -14.94 -4.76 1.24
N SER A 139 -14.03 -3.87 1.62
CA SER A 139 -13.60 -3.70 3.00
C SER A 139 -13.12 -2.26 3.17
N ALA A 140 -14.06 -1.35 3.47
CA ALA A 140 -13.76 0.07 3.68
C ALA A 140 -12.74 0.32 4.82
N ASP A 141 -12.43 -0.72 5.58
CA ASP A 141 -11.65 -0.80 6.79
C ASP A 141 -10.32 -1.56 6.64
N SER A 142 -10.07 -2.30 5.55
CA SER A 142 -8.82 -3.06 5.37
C SER A 142 -8.28 -3.06 3.93
N CYS A 143 -6.95 -3.14 3.82
CA CYS A 143 -6.26 -3.19 2.53
C CYS A 143 -6.27 -4.61 1.96
N SER A 144 -6.87 -4.85 0.79
CA SER A 144 -6.93 -6.21 0.22
C SER A 144 -5.59 -6.77 -0.32
N ILE A 145 -4.54 -5.95 -0.32
CA ILE A 145 -3.19 -6.35 -0.76
C ILE A 145 -2.41 -6.96 0.43
N CYS A 146 -2.31 -6.25 1.56
CA CYS A 146 -1.63 -6.75 2.77
C CYS A 146 -2.57 -7.42 3.80
N CYS A 147 -3.89 -7.27 3.64
CA CYS A 147 -4.93 -7.71 4.56
C CYS A 147 -4.85 -7.08 5.97
N GLU A 148 -4.23 -5.91 6.09
CA GLU A 148 -4.17 -5.16 7.36
C GLU A 148 -5.36 -4.21 7.47
N GLU A 149 -5.88 -4.06 8.69
CA GLU A 149 -6.91 -3.09 9.02
C GLU A 149 -6.31 -1.70 9.18
N TYR A 150 -6.90 -0.72 8.51
CA TYR A 150 -6.41 0.67 8.54
C TYR A 150 -6.49 1.28 9.95
N ALA A 151 -7.52 0.89 10.71
CA ALA A 151 -7.70 1.35 12.08
C ALA A 151 -6.61 0.82 13.01
N GLU A 152 -6.22 -0.45 12.87
CA GLU A 152 -5.13 -1.03 13.65
C GLU A 152 -3.79 -0.38 13.31
N ALA A 153 -3.51 -0.12 12.03
CA ALA A 153 -2.32 0.58 11.60
C ALA A 153 -2.27 2.02 12.15
N ALA A 154 -3.39 2.74 12.11
CA ALA A 154 -3.50 4.08 12.68
C ALA A 154 -3.30 4.07 14.20
N ALA A 155 -3.93 3.13 14.91
CA ALA A 155 -3.77 2.98 16.35
C ALA A 155 -2.34 2.60 16.76
N ALA A 156 -1.68 1.72 15.99
CA ALA A 156 -0.29 1.35 16.22
C ALA A 156 0.66 2.53 16.00
N ALA A 157 0.45 3.31 14.94
CA ALA A 157 1.22 4.54 14.68
C ALA A 157 1.05 5.56 15.81
N ALA A 158 -0.18 5.76 16.29
CA ALA A 158 -0.47 6.62 17.43
C ALA A 158 0.21 6.13 18.73
N ALA A 159 0.16 4.82 19.00
CA ALA A 159 0.79 4.23 20.17
C ALA A 159 2.33 4.35 20.15
N GLU A 160 2.97 4.13 19.00
CA GLU A 160 4.43 4.29 18.86
C GLU A 160 4.84 5.75 19.12
N ARG A 161 4.06 6.72 18.63
CA ARG A 161 4.30 8.15 18.88
C ARG A 161 4.14 8.51 20.35
N ALA A 162 3.07 8.04 21.00
CA ALA A 162 2.89 8.22 22.44
C ALA A 162 4.09 7.69 23.24
N GLN A 163 4.66 6.55 22.84
CA GLN A 163 5.88 6.02 23.45
C GLN A 163 7.11 6.90 23.19
N ARG A 164 7.27 7.43 21.96
CA ARG A 164 8.36 8.37 21.63
C ARG A 164 8.25 9.66 22.43
N ARG A 165 7.05 10.23 22.56
CA ARG A 165 6.76 11.42 23.39
C ARG A 165 7.07 11.17 24.86
N ALA A 166 6.60 10.06 25.43
CA ALA A 166 6.89 9.68 26.81
C ALA A 166 8.41 9.53 27.05
N LYS A 167 9.14 8.97 26.09
CA LYS A 167 10.60 8.84 26.16
C LYS A 167 11.32 10.18 26.05
N ALA A 168 10.87 11.06 25.16
CA ALA A 168 11.42 12.42 25.01
C ALA A 168 11.21 13.25 26.28
N ALA A 169 10.00 13.22 26.86
CA ALA A 169 9.69 13.89 28.11
C ALA A 169 10.54 13.36 29.28
N ALA A 170 10.74 12.03 29.37
CA ALA A 170 11.61 11.44 30.38
C ALA A 170 13.09 11.88 30.22
N ALA A 171 13.58 11.98 28.98
CA ALA A 171 14.92 12.46 28.70
C ALA A 171 15.10 13.95 29.06
N ALA A 172 14.10 14.79 28.75
CA ALA A 172 14.10 16.21 29.11
C ALA A 172 14.11 16.41 30.63
N GLY A 173 13.27 15.68 31.37
CA GLY A 173 13.25 15.72 32.84
C GLY A 173 14.58 15.29 33.48
N ALA A 174 15.26 14.31 32.90
CA ALA A 174 16.59 13.88 33.37
C ALA A 174 17.67 14.96 33.14
N ALA A 175 17.58 15.71 32.03
CA ALA A 175 18.51 16.80 31.73
C ALA A 175 18.32 18.00 32.68
N GLU A 176 17.07 18.36 33.00
CA GLU A 176 16.77 19.46 33.92
C GLU A 176 17.22 19.14 35.36
N ALA A 177 17.06 17.88 35.81
CA ALA A 177 17.55 17.44 37.11
C ALA A 177 19.09 17.51 37.23
N ALA A 178 19.83 17.36 36.12
CA ALA A 178 21.29 17.46 36.10
C ALA A 178 21.79 18.92 36.08
N ALA A 179 20.96 19.88 35.66
CA ALA A 179 21.34 21.29 35.46
C ALA A 179 21.12 22.19 36.70
N GLY A 180 20.91 21.61 37.88
CA GLY A 180 20.73 22.35 39.15
C GLY A 180 21.99 23.08 39.62
N GLY A 181 22.36 24.17 38.95
CA GLY A 181 23.36 25.15 39.36
C GLY A 181 22.81 26.56 39.20
N ALA A 182 22.63 27.26 40.32
CA ALA A 182 21.95 28.56 40.41
C ALA A 182 22.84 29.71 39.91
N GLU A 183 22.31 30.54 38.99
CA GLU A 183 22.35 32.02 38.97
C GLU A 183 22.16 32.56 37.52
N GLY A 184 20.97 33.13 37.24
CA GLY A 184 20.62 33.78 35.95
C GLY A 184 19.11 33.76 35.69
N LYS A 185 18.34 34.69 36.30
CA LYS A 185 16.89 34.49 36.57
C LYS A 185 15.87 35.18 35.64
N ALA A 186 16.27 36.06 34.72
CA ALA A 186 15.29 36.89 33.99
C ALA A 186 15.24 36.63 32.48
N GLU A 187 16.39 36.64 31.79
CA GLU A 187 16.44 36.44 30.33
C GLU A 187 16.08 34.99 29.92
N GLY A 188 16.25 34.02 30.82
CA GLY A 188 15.92 32.62 30.56
C GLY A 188 14.43 32.28 30.57
N GLU A 189 13.55 33.10 31.18
CA GLU A 189 12.11 32.77 31.27
C GLU A 189 11.39 32.99 29.93
N GLU A 190 11.71 34.07 29.22
CA GLU A 190 11.12 34.36 27.90
C GLU A 190 11.59 33.37 26.84
N GLN A 191 12.89 33.04 26.84
CA GLN A 191 13.43 32.02 25.94
C GLN A 191 12.80 30.64 26.21
N ARG A 192 12.58 30.26 27.48
CA ARG A 192 11.83 29.04 27.83
C ARG A 192 10.38 29.08 27.34
N ARG A 193 9.68 30.22 27.41
CA ARG A 193 8.30 30.34 26.88
C ARG A 193 8.26 30.20 25.36
N GLN A 194 9.20 30.80 24.64
CA GLN A 194 9.30 30.66 23.18
C GLN A 194 9.64 29.22 22.77
N GLU A 195 10.57 28.56 23.47
CA GLU A 195 10.87 27.14 23.23
C GLU A 195 9.67 26.24 23.54
N GLN A 196 8.92 26.51 24.61
CA GLN A 196 7.69 25.79 24.94
C GLN A 196 6.58 25.99 23.90
N GLN A 197 6.39 27.23 23.40
CA GLN A 197 5.42 27.51 22.34
C GLN A 197 5.80 26.81 21.04
N ARG A 198 7.08 26.86 20.64
CA ARG A 198 7.57 26.18 19.44
C ARG A 198 7.45 24.67 19.55
N ALA A 199 7.72 24.10 20.73
CA ALA A 199 7.50 22.68 20.99
C ALA A 199 6.02 22.30 20.91
N ALA A 200 5.11 23.15 21.42
CA ALA A 200 3.67 22.91 21.33
C ALA A 200 3.15 22.97 19.89
N GLU A 201 3.64 23.91 19.07
CA GLU A 201 3.28 23.99 17.65
C GLU A 201 3.81 22.78 16.85
N GLU A 202 5.02 22.32 17.15
CA GLU A 202 5.62 21.11 16.53
C GLU A 202 4.86 19.83 16.94
N GLU A 203 4.30 19.78 18.16
CA GLU A 203 3.47 18.66 18.61
C GLU A 203 2.12 18.56 17.89
N ASP A 204 1.50 19.69 17.52
CA ASP A 204 0.24 19.74 16.76
C ASP A 204 0.45 19.30 15.29
N GLU A 205 1.55 19.71 14.66
CA GLU A 205 1.91 19.26 13.31
C GLU A 205 2.22 17.75 13.26
N GLU A 206 2.91 17.22 14.28
CA GLU A 206 3.21 15.79 14.38
C GLU A 206 1.97 14.91 14.57
N GLU A 207 0.87 15.40 15.14
CA GLU A 207 -0.36 14.60 15.29
C GLU A 207 -1.03 14.37 13.93
N GLU A 208 -0.93 15.35 13.03
CA GLU A 208 -1.55 15.32 11.70
C GLU A 208 -0.89 14.29 10.76
N ASP A 209 0.41 14.02 10.95
CA ASP A 209 1.19 13.08 10.16
C ASP A 209 0.97 11.60 10.55
N ALA A 210 0.13 11.31 11.55
CA ALA A 210 -0.12 9.94 12.04
C ALA A 210 -1.14 9.18 11.22
N ALA A 211 -1.91 9.90 10.41
CA ALA A 211 -2.97 9.29 9.65
C ALA A 211 -2.41 8.36 8.58
N VAL A 212 -2.94 7.14 8.53
CA VAL A 212 -2.64 6.19 7.48
C VAL A 212 -3.08 6.78 6.14
N VAL A 213 -2.14 7.03 5.24
CA VAL A 213 -2.42 7.60 3.91
C VAL A 213 -2.77 6.49 2.93
N LEU A 214 -3.92 6.64 2.29
CA LEU A 214 -4.48 5.71 1.32
C LEU A 214 -4.47 6.34 -0.08
N ARG A 215 -4.12 5.55 -1.09
CA ARG A 215 -4.32 5.91 -2.49
C ARG A 215 -5.70 5.43 -2.93
N VAL A 216 -6.47 6.32 -3.54
CA VAL A 216 -7.80 6.02 -4.07
C VAL A 216 -7.71 5.86 -5.59
N LEU A 217 -8.08 4.68 -6.09
CA LEU A 217 -8.09 4.42 -7.53
C LEU A 217 -9.32 5.07 -8.18
N ARG A 218 -9.31 5.24 -9.51
CA ARG A 218 -10.46 5.76 -10.29
C ARG A 218 -11.76 4.98 -10.09
N CYS A 219 -11.65 3.71 -9.72
CA CYS A 219 -12.79 2.85 -9.40
C CYS A 219 -13.33 3.01 -7.96
N GLY A 220 -12.76 3.90 -7.15
CA GLY A 220 -13.14 4.16 -5.75
C GLY A 220 -12.44 3.27 -4.71
N HIS A 221 -11.80 2.17 -5.12
CA HIS A 221 -11.07 1.29 -4.21
C HIS A 221 -9.85 1.95 -3.60
N ARG A 222 -9.64 1.69 -2.30
CA ARG A 222 -8.60 2.33 -1.47
C ARG A 222 -7.57 1.31 -1.02
N PHE A 223 -6.30 1.72 -1.01
CA PHE A 223 -5.18 0.88 -0.60
C PHE A 223 -4.13 1.73 0.10
N HIS A 224 -3.30 1.13 0.95
CA HIS A 224 -2.04 1.78 1.35
C HIS A 224 -1.26 2.20 0.10
N VAL A 225 -0.71 3.42 0.12
CA VAL A 225 0.08 3.96 -0.99
C VAL A 225 1.18 2.97 -1.40
N GLU A 226 1.95 2.49 -0.43
CA GLU A 226 3.05 1.55 -0.66
C GLU A 226 2.59 0.21 -1.26
N CYS A 227 1.46 -0.33 -0.76
CA CYS A 227 0.95 -1.62 -1.21
C CYS A 227 0.53 -1.57 -2.68
N VAL A 228 -0.19 -0.53 -3.08
CA VAL A 228 -0.73 -0.42 -4.43
C VAL A 228 0.33 0.03 -5.43
N ASP A 229 1.25 0.90 -5.02
CA ASP A 229 2.37 1.33 -5.87
C ASP A 229 3.26 0.12 -6.19
N LYS A 230 3.62 -0.68 -5.18
CA LYS A 230 4.36 -1.93 -5.38
C LYS A 230 3.61 -2.90 -6.30
N TRP A 231 2.30 -3.06 -6.11
CA TRP A 231 1.47 -3.91 -6.96
C TRP A 231 1.54 -3.52 -8.44
N PHE A 232 1.36 -2.22 -8.74
CA PHE A 232 1.36 -1.74 -10.11
C PHE A 232 2.75 -1.74 -10.75
N LEU A 233 3.79 -1.40 -9.99
CA LEU A 233 5.17 -1.44 -10.49
C LEU A 233 5.59 -2.87 -10.83
N SER A 234 5.25 -3.86 -9.99
CA SER A 234 5.48 -5.28 -10.33
C SER A 234 4.63 -5.79 -11.49
N ALA A 235 3.47 -5.16 -11.77
CA ALA A 235 2.63 -5.55 -12.89
C ALA A 235 3.23 -5.18 -14.27
N THR A 236 4.20 -4.26 -14.32
CA THR A 236 4.82 -3.80 -15.58
C THR A 236 5.62 -4.88 -16.31
N ASP A 237 6.08 -5.90 -15.59
CA ASP A 237 6.81 -7.04 -16.15
C ASP A 237 5.91 -8.00 -16.95
N TYR A 238 4.59 -7.88 -16.81
CA TYR A 238 3.61 -8.76 -17.43
C TYR A 238 3.00 -8.16 -18.70
N THR A 239 2.45 -9.03 -19.56
CA THR A 239 1.72 -8.61 -20.78
C THR A 239 0.36 -7.97 -20.49
N ARG A 240 -0.07 -8.01 -19.23
CA ARG A 240 -1.38 -7.53 -18.78
C ARG A 240 -1.28 -6.07 -18.36
N LEU A 241 -2.26 -5.27 -18.75
CA LEU A 241 -2.31 -3.87 -18.33
C LEU A 241 -2.44 -3.79 -16.79
N PRO A 242 -1.73 -2.85 -16.14
CA PRO A 242 -1.87 -2.59 -14.72
C PRO A 242 -3.33 -2.22 -14.43
N ALA A 243 -3.97 -2.97 -13.53
CA ALA A 243 -5.38 -2.81 -13.19
C ALA A 243 -5.62 -3.01 -11.69
N CYS A 244 -6.72 -2.44 -11.20
CA CYS A 244 -7.16 -2.55 -9.80
C CYS A 244 -7.18 -4.02 -9.34
N PRO A 245 -6.58 -4.35 -8.19
CA PRO A 245 -6.58 -5.72 -7.66
C PRO A 245 -7.98 -6.29 -7.38
N LEU A 246 -8.97 -5.44 -7.13
CA LEU A 246 -10.31 -5.85 -6.72
C LEU A 246 -11.28 -5.98 -7.90
N CYS A 247 -11.40 -4.95 -8.74
CA CYS A 247 -12.38 -4.92 -9.83
C CYS A 247 -11.77 -4.97 -11.23
N ASN A 248 -10.44 -5.04 -11.33
CA ASN A 248 -9.74 -5.08 -12.61
C ASN A 248 -9.97 -3.86 -13.53
N THR A 249 -10.40 -2.73 -12.98
CA THR A 249 -10.43 -1.46 -13.73
C THR A 249 -9.00 -1.04 -14.07
N PRO A 250 -8.68 -0.73 -15.34
CA PRO A 250 -7.32 -0.36 -15.74
C PRO A 250 -6.86 0.92 -15.04
N LEU A 251 -5.60 0.97 -14.64
CA LEU A 251 -4.98 2.15 -14.06
C LEU A 251 -4.83 3.27 -15.10
N ILE A 252 -4.35 2.87 -16.27
CA ILE A 252 -4.15 3.72 -17.43
C ILE A 252 -5.26 3.38 -18.42
N GLU A 253 -6.18 4.31 -18.62
CA GLU A 253 -7.07 4.22 -19.77
C GLU A 253 -6.21 4.17 -21.02
N PRO A 254 -6.36 3.13 -21.87
CA PRO A 254 -5.73 3.15 -23.18
C PRO A 254 -6.22 4.43 -23.83
N GLN A 255 -5.31 5.38 -24.12
CA GLN A 255 -5.69 6.58 -24.85
C GLN A 255 -6.46 6.10 -26.07
N ALA A 256 -7.77 6.43 -26.11
CA ALA A 256 -8.60 6.06 -27.23
C ALA A 256 -7.87 6.62 -28.45
N GLN A 257 -7.29 5.72 -29.26
CA GLN A 257 -6.55 6.15 -30.43
C GLN A 257 -7.47 7.11 -31.16
N PRO A 258 -7.03 8.35 -31.43
CA PRO A 258 -7.90 9.37 -31.98
C PRO A 258 -8.61 8.75 -33.17
N ALA A 259 -9.94 8.78 -33.20
CA ALA A 259 -10.77 8.01 -34.12
C ALA A 259 -10.31 8.14 -35.60
N ALA A 260 -9.64 9.25 -35.93
CA ALA A 260 -8.95 9.48 -37.19
C ALA A 260 -7.92 8.38 -37.57
N GLN A 261 -7.12 7.88 -36.63
CA GLN A 261 -6.13 6.83 -36.91
C GLN A 261 -6.78 5.45 -37.09
N GLN A 262 -7.86 5.18 -36.34
CA GLN A 262 -8.62 3.94 -36.50
C GLN A 262 -9.32 3.89 -37.86
N GLY A 263 -9.92 5.01 -38.29
CA GLY A 263 -10.53 5.14 -39.62
C GLY A 263 -9.52 4.95 -40.75
N ALA A 264 -8.32 5.55 -40.63
CA ALA A 264 -7.26 5.40 -41.62
C ALA A 264 -6.75 3.95 -41.74
N GLN A 265 -6.55 3.26 -40.60
CA GLN A 265 -6.13 1.86 -40.60
C GLN A 265 -7.21 0.91 -41.16
N GLN A 266 -8.49 1.13 -40.80
CA GLN A 266 -9.60 0.35 -41.34
C GLN A 266 -9.77 0.57 -42.85
N GLY A 267 -9.65 1.82 -43.32
CA GLY A 267 -9.69 2.15 -44.74
C GLY A 267 -8.55 1.50 -45.53
N ALA A 268 -7.32 1.52 -44.99
CA ALA A 268 -6.17 0.86 -45.61
C ALA A 268 -6.35 -0.68 -45.68
N GLN A 269 -6.89 -1.29 -44.63
CA GLN A 269 -7.17 -2.74 -44.61
C GLN A 269 -8.29 -3.13 -45.59
N GLN A 270 -9.37 -2.34 -45.69
CA GLN A 270 -10.42 -2.57 -46.69
C GLN A 270 -9.89 -2.43 -48.11
N ALA A 271 -9.06 -1.41 -48.38
CA ALA A 271 -8.45 -1.23 -49.71
C ALA A 271 -7.55 -2.42 -50.09
N GLN A 272 -6.71 -2.91 -49.16
CA GLN A 272 -5.87 -4.09 -49.39
C GLN A 272 -6.70 -5.35 -49.62
N HIS A 273 -7.78 -5.55 -48.86
CA HIS A 273 -8.66 -6.70 -49.05
C HIS A 273 -9.38 -6.65 -50.40
N GLY A 274 -9.84 -5.47 -50.82
CA GLY A 274 -10.44 -5.25 -52.14
C GLY A 274 -9.46 -5.53 -53.29
N GLN A 275 -8.21 -5.07 -53.18
CA GLN A 275 -7.17 -5.37 -54.16
C GLN A 275 -6.86 -6.88 -54.26
N ALA A 276 -6.78 -7.57 -53.12
CA ALA A 276 -6.55 -9.01 -53.09
C ALA A 276 -7.72 -9.81 -53.70
N GLN A 277 -8.96 -9.39 -53.48
CA GLN A 277 -10.14 -10.00 -54.13
C GLN A 277 -10.14 -9.77 -55.64
N ALA A 278 -9.83 -8.55 -56.09
CA ALA A 278 -9.75 -8.23 -57.52
C ALA A 278 -8.67 -9.05 -58.24
N GLN A 279 -7.50 -9.24 -57.62
CA GLN A 279 -6.43 -10.08 -58.17
C GLN A 279 -6.84 -11.56 -58.29
N ARG A 280 -7.62 -12.09 -57.33
CA ARG A 280 -8.13 -13.47 -57.41
C ARG A 280 -9.16 -13.68 -58.51
N ALA A 281 -9.95 -12.66 -58.86
CA ALA A 281 -10.94 -12.75 -59.92
C ALA A 281 -10.34 -12.69 -61.34
N ALA A 282 -9.09 -12.24 -61.47
CA ALA A 282 -8.39 -12.11 -62.75
C ALA A 282 -7.60 -13.37 -63.17
N HIS A 283 -7.53 -14.39 -62.31
CA HIS A 283 -6.92 -15.68 -62.56
C HIS A 283 -7.97 -16.77 -62.75
#